data_AF-A0AAV9D1B4-F1
#
_entry.id   AF-A0AAV9D1B4-F1
#
_cell.length_a   1.000
_cell.length_b   1.000
_cell.length_c   1.000
_cell.angle_alpha   90.00
_cell.angle_beta   90.00
_cell.angle_gamma   90.00
#
_symmetry.space_group_name_H-M   'P 1'
#
loop_
_entity.id
_entity.type
_entity.pdbx_description
1 polymer ?
#
loop_
_entity_poly.entity_id
_entity_poly.type
_entity_poly.pdbx_seq_one_letter_code
_entity_poly.pdbx_strand_id
1 'polypeptide(L)'
;MMSATSSRISTSFRSMKRRRVTNSGRARAESKPTGAAKFSSRWLVYLIASSQIPRTYVGVTTDFPRRLKQHNGELKGGAKASRAGRPWVCACIVRGFENRSKACEFEFKWKSFSRKLPRKPKDGHSEDQGSLALLKHREAALDRVKCLLDCSHLQIEWHGI
;
A
#
# COMPACT_ATOMS: atom_id res chain seq x y z
N MET A 1 31.06 5.21 20.25
CA MET A 1 30.69 3.80 20.01
C MET A 1 29.16 3.75 19.97
N MET A 2 28.56 3.78 18.78
CA MET A 2 27.11 3.91 18.60
C MET A 2 26.49 2.51 18.47
N SER A 3 25.68 2.15 19.45
CA SER A 3 24.96 0.87 19.53
C SER A 3 23.80 0.82 18.53
N ALA A 4 23.80 -0.16 17.64
CA ALA A 4 22.71 -0.46 16.72
C ALA A 4 21.70 -1.42 17.40
N THR A 5 20.46 -0.96 17.58
CA THR A 5 19.35 -1.78 18.07
C THR A 5 18.79 -2.62 16.91
N SER A 6 19.10 -3.91 16.95
CA SER A 6 18.61 -4.92 16.00
C SER A 6 17.18 -5.35 16.38
N SER A 7 16.19 -4.97 15.58
CA SER A 7 14.79 -5.39 15.75
C SER A 7 14.60 -6.79 15.16
N ARG A 8 14.28 -7.75 16.02
CA ARG A 8 14.10 -9.18 15.72
C ARG A 8 12.81 -9.42 14.93
N ILE A 9 12.95 -10.11 13.80
CA ILE A 9 11.83 -10.62 13.00
C ILE A 9 11.37 -11.94 13.65
N SER A 10 10.14 -11.95 14.18
CA SER A 10 9.51 -13.14 14.76
C SER A 10 8.63 -13.82 13.71
N THR A 11 9.08 -14.95 13.16
CA THR A 11 8.29 -15.84 12.30
C THR A 11 7.78 -17.02 13.13
N SER A 12 6.50 -17.01 13.50
CA SER A 12 5.83 -18.19 14.06
C SER A 12 4.85 -18.77 13.04
N PHE A 13 5.24 -19.91 12.47
CA PHE A 13 4.39 -20.77 11.68
C PHE A 13 3.52 -21.60 12.60
N ARG A 14 2.20 -21.54 12.44
CA ARG A 14 1.29 -22.53 13.06
C ARG A 14 0.38 -23.15 12.01
N SER A 15 0.76 -24.38 11.66
CA SER A 15 -0.06 -25.35 10.92
C SER A 15 -1.32 -25.65 11.73
N MET A 16 -2.50 -25.48 11.12
CA MET A 16 -3.77 -25.89 11.72
C MET A 16 -4.58 -26.75 10.75
N LYS A 17 -4.78 -27.98 11.22
CA LYS A 17 -5.47 -29.10 10.61
C LYS A 17 -6.96 -28.81 10.45
N ARG A 18 -7.49 -29.11 9.27
CA ARG A 18 -8.92 -29.04 8.94
C ARG A 18 -9.72 -29.98 9.86
N ARG A 19 -10.78 -29.46 10.49
CA ARG A 19 -11.86 -30.25 11.10
C ARG A 19 -13.19 -29.78 10.52
N ARG A 20 -14.04 -30.73 10.17
CA ARG A 20 -15.38 -30.58 9.59
C ARG A 20 -16.37 -31.11 10.60
N VAL A 21 -17.29 -30.29 11.12
CA VAL A 21 -18.52 -30.73 11.81
C VAL A 21 -19.62 -29.69 11.58
N THR A 22 -20.84 -30.19 11.52
CA THR A 22 -22.09 -29.64 11.00
C THR A 22 -22.99 -28.96 12.05
N ASN A 23 -23.90 -28.13 11.49
CA ASN A 23 -25.32 -27.91 11.80
C ASN A 23 -25.80 -26.83 12.80
N SER A 24 -26.76 -26.05 12.26
CA SER A 24 -28.01 -25.52 12.83
C SER A 24 -28.04 -24.71 14.13
N GLY A 25 -28.67 -23.53 14.04
CA GLY A 25 -29.60 -23.04 15.07
C GLY A 25 -29.22 -21.72 15.78
N ARG A 26 -29.90 -20.64 15.38
CA ARG A 26 -30.44 -19.53 16.19
C ARG A 26 -29.74 -19.18 17.53
N ALA A 27 -29.16 -17.97 17.63
CA ALA A 27 -29.55 -16.93 18.59
C ALA A 27 -28.55 -15.75 18.60
N ARG A 28 -29.10 -14.58 18.92
CA ARG A 28 -28.54 -13.23 18.99
C ARG A 28 -27.39 -13.10 20.00
N ALA A 29 -26.30 -12.45 19.62
CA ALA A 29 -25.39 -11.78 20.55
C ALA A 29 -24.71 -10.58 19.86
N GLU A 30 -25.02 -9.39 20.35
CA GLU A 30 -24.31 -8.15 20.07
C GLU A 30 -22.87 -8.27 20.56
N SER A 31 -21.90 -7.92 19.73
CA SER A 31 -20.56 -7.56 20.18
C SER A 31 -20.18 -6.21 19.60
N LYS A 32 -20.30 -5.16 20.42
CA LYS A 32 -19.66 -3.85 20.19
C LYS A 32 -18.15 -4.08 20.01
N PRO A 33 -17.51 -3.64 18.92
CA PRO A 33 -16.07 -3.55 18.91
C PRO A 33 -15.66 -2.32 19.72
N THR A 34 -14.96 -2.63 20.80
CA THR A 34 -14.25 -1.79 21.76
C THR A 34 -13.26 -0.87 21.05
N GLY A 35 -13.35 0.44 21.31
CA GLY A 35 -12.24 1.38 21.47
C GLY A 35 -11.03 1.36 20.53
N ALA A 36 -11.15 1.01 19.25
CA ALA A 36 -10.12 1.34 18.26
C ALA A 36 -10.41 2.76 17.75
N ALA A 37 -9.46 3.69 17.91
CA ALA A 37 -9.57 5.05 17.37
C ALA A 37 -9.99 4.98 15.89
N LYS A 38 -11.25 5.31 15.61
CA LYS A 38 -11.79 5.35 14.25
C LYS A 38 -11.13 6.52 13.54
N PHE A 39 -10.09 6.26 12.77
CA PHE A 39 -9.64 7.22 11.77
C PHE A 39 -10.74 7.36 10.72
N SER A 40 -11.63 8.33 10.93
CA SER A 40 -12.71 8.69 10.01
C SER A 40 -12.20 9.43 8.77
N SER A 41 -10.89 9.37 8.49
CA SER A 41 -10.32 9.91 7.26
C SER A 41 -10.82 9.06 6.10
N ARG A 42 -11.83 9.57 5.39
CA ARG A 42 -12.38 8.91 4.20
C ARG A 42 -11.33 8.83 3.09
N TRP A 43 -10.38 9.74 3.04
CA TRP A 43 -9.39 9.84 1.97
C TRP A 43 -8.11 9.08 2.31
N LEU A 44 -7.61 8.32 1.34
CA LEU A 44 -6.32 7.62 1.41
C LEU A 44 -5.57 7.77 0.09
N VAL A 45 -4.25 7.69 0.17
CA VAL A 45 -3.33 7.56 -0.97
C VAL A 45 -2.84 6.13 -0.99
N TYR A 46 -2.74 5.53 -2.17
CA TYR A 46 -2.25 4.16 -2.33
C TYR A 46 -1.16 4.09 -3.40
N LEU A 47 -0.26 3.13 -3.20
CA LEU A 47 0.69 2.64 -4.19
C LEU A 47 0.33 1.20 -4.53
N ILE A 48 0.18 0.91 -5.81
CA ILE A 48 0.06 -0.45 -6.33
C ILE A 48 1.23 -0.74 -7.28
N ALA A 49 1.66 -1.99 -7.30
CA ALA A 49 2.68 -2.49 -8.21
C ALA A 49 2.07 -3.56 -9.12
N SER A 50 2.60 -3.67 -10.33
CA SER A 50 2.27 -4.77 -11.21
C SER A 50 3.09 -6.00 -10.83
N SER A 51 2.46 -7.17 -10.80
CA SER A 51 3.17 -8.44 -10.58
C SER A 51 3.88 -8.96 -11.84
N GLN A 52 3.61 -8.38 -13.02
CA GLN A 52 4.13 -8.88 -14.30
C GLN A 52 5.20 -7.98 -14.91
N ILE A 53 5.09 -6.66 -14.70
CA ILE A 53 6.01 -5.69 -15.31
C ILE A 53 6.51 -4.71 -14.25
N PRO A 54 7.71 -4.13 -14.41
CA PRO A 54 8.25 -3.14 -13.49
C PRO A 54 7.49 -1.81 -13.65
N ARG A 55 6.28 -1.75 -13.09
CA ARG A 55 5.42 -0.57 -13.07
C ARG A 55 4.72 -0.42 -11.75
N THR A 56 4.56 0.85 -11.36
CA THR A 56 3.86 1.26 -10.15
C THR A 56 2.83 2.33 -10.50
N TYR A 57 1.74 2.38 -9.76
CA TYR A 57 0.75 3.44 -9.85
C TYR A 57 0.46 4.00 -8.47
N VAL A 58 0.36 5.34 -8.39
CA VAL A 58 -0.02 6.06 -7.17
C VAL A 58 -1.32 6.79 -7.45
N GLY A 59 -2.29 6.71 -6.53
CA GLY A 59 -3.57 7.40 -6.65
C GLY A 59 -4.24 7.68 -5.32
N VAL A 60 -5.34 8.43 -5.37
CA VAL A 60 -6.19 8.79 -4.23
C VAL A 60 -7.53 8.09 -4.34
N THR A 61 -8.08 7.60 -3.22
CA THR A 61 -9.44 7.08 -3.18
C THR A 61 -10.03 7.16 -1.78
N THR A 62 -11.32 6.84 -1.67
CA THR A 62 -11.99 6.60 -0.38
C THR A 62 -12.34 5.13 -0.14
N ASP A 63 -12.19 4.29 -1.16
CA ASP A 63 -12.54 2.87 -1.14
C ASP A 63 -11.48 2.12 -1.94
N PHE A 64 -10.43 1.69 -1.24
CA PHE A 64 -9.30 0.99 -1.84
C PHE A 64 -9.66 -0.38 -2.41
N PRO A 65 -10.40 -1.26 -1.69
CA PRO A 65 -10.79 -2.57 -2.25
C PRO A 65 -11.53 -2.44 -3.58
N ARG A 66 -12.52 -1.54 -3.67
CA ARG A 66 -13.23 -1.30 -4.92
C ARG A 66 -12.31 -0.75 -6.00
N ARG A 67 -11.44 0.21 -5.65
CA ARG A 67 -10.50 0.82 -6.61
C ARG A 67 -9.49 -0.19 -7.16
N LEU A 68 -9.00 -1.13 -6.35
CA LEU A 68 -8.09 -2.18 -6.78
C LEU A 68 -8.76 -3.11 -7.80
N LYS A 69 -10.01 -3.53 -7.54
CA LYS A 69 -10.83 -4.30 -8.50
C LYS A 69 -11.02 -3.56 -9.83
N GLN A 70 -11.22 -2.24 -9.79
CA GLN A 70 -11.28 -1.41 -11.00
C GLN A 70 -9.95 -1.41 -11.77
N HIS A 71 -8.82 -1.29 -11.08
CA HIS A 71 -7.49 -1.36 -11.70
C HIS A 71 -7.25 -2.71 -12.36
N ASN A 72 -7.67 -3.81 -11.73
CA ASN A 72 -7.60 -5.18 -12.25
C ASN A 72 -8.65 -5.51 -13.32
N GLY A 73 -9.64 -4.65 -13.53
CA GLY A 73 -10.65 -4.83 -14.56
C GLY A 73 -11.82 -5.73 -14.17
N GLU A 74 -11.90 -6.12 -12.90
CA GLU A 74 -13.05 -6.83 -12.32
C GLU A 74 -14.28 -5.90 -12.24
N LEU A 75 -14.05 -4.58 -12.13
CA LEU A 75 -15.10 -3.55 -12.11
C LEU A 75 -14.86 -2.48 -13.17
N LYS A 76 -15.94 -1.89 -13.69
CA LYS A 76 -15.90 -0.74 -14.60
C LYS A 76 -15.31 0.51 -13.91
N GLY A 77 -14.73 1.42 -14.68
CA GLY A 77 -14.19 2.70 -14.18
C GLY A 77 -12.72 2.68 -13.77
N GLY A 78 -11.95 1.66 -14.17
CA GLY A 78 -10.49 1.63 -14.01
C GLY A 78 -9.78 2.64 -14.91
N ALA A 79 -8.62 3.15 -14.46
CA ALA A 79 -7.81 4.08 -15.24
C ALA A 79 -7.28 3.42 -16.53
N LYS A 80 -7.33 4.12 -17.68
CA LYS A 80 -6.81 3.59 -18.97
C LYS A 80 -5.35 3.14 -18.85
N ALA A 81 -4.53 3.93 -18.14
CA ALA A 81 -3.11 3.65 -17.91
C ALA A 81 -2.84 2.37 -17.10
N SER A 82 -3.82 1.87 -16.33
CA SER A 82 -3.63 0.66 -15.53
C SER A 82 -3.94 -0.63 -16.28
N ARG A 83 -4.41 -0.58 -17.54
CA ARG A 83 -4.76 -1.79 -18.30
C ARG A 83 -3.55 -2.70 -18.56
N ALA A 84 -2.40 -2.12 -18.90
CA ALA A 84 -1.21 -2.86 -19.31
C ALA A 84 -0.39 -3.44 -18.14
N GLY A 85 -0.68 -3.06 -16.89
CA GLY A 85 0.08 -3.53 -15.71
C GLY A 85 -0.71 -4.49 -14.82
N ARG A 86 -1.80 -5.08 -15.31
CA ARG A 86 -2.57 -6.06 -14.54
C ARG A 86 -1.78 -7.38 -14.44
N PRO A 87 -1.94 -8.17 -13.36
CA PRO A 87 -2.64 -7.81 -12.12
C PRO A 87 -1.82 -6.82 -11.29
N TRP A 88 -2.56 -5.96 -10.61
CA TRP A 88 -2.05 -5.00 -9.63
C TRP A 88 -2.24 -5.56 -8.23
N VAL A 89 -1.21 -5.37 -7.43
CA VAL A 89 -1.14 -5.75 -6.03
C VAL A 89 -0.84 -4.52 -5.17
N CYS A 90 -1.40 -4.51 -3.97
CA CYS A 90 -1.17 -3.41 -3.03
C CYS A 90 0.28 -3.42 -2.56
N ALA A 91 0.95 -2.27 -2.65
CA ALA A 91 2.31 -2.09 -2.17
C ALA A 91 2.36 -1.19 -0.93
N CYS A 92 1.58 -0.11 -0.92
CA CYS A 92 1.52 0.80 0.23
C CYS A 92 0.15 1.49 0.32
N ILE A 93 -0.33 1.73 1.54
CA ILE A 93 -1.50 2.55 1.84
C ILE A 93 -1.11 3.63 2.85
N VAL A 94 -1.50 4.87 2.55
CA VAL A 94 -1.36 6.03 3.44
C VAL A 94 -2.74 6.53 3.81
N ARG A 95 -3.04 6.60 5.11
CA ARG A 95 -4.32 7.02 5.69
C ARG A 95 -4.10 8.20 6.64
N GLY A 96 -5.20 8.80 7.11
CA GLY A 96 -5.16 9.91 8.07
C GLY A 96 -5.36 11.29 7.44
N PHE A 97 -5.62 11.38 6.12
CA PHE A 97 -5.82 12.68 5.48
C PHE A 97 -7.11 13.35 5.92
N GLU A 98 -7.00 14.62 6.31
CA GLU A 98 -8.12 15.48 6.72
C GLU A 98 -9.16 15.66 5.60
N ASN A 99 -8.70 15.84 4.37
CA ASN A 99 -9.55 16.12 3.22
C ASN A 99 -8.91 15.65 1.91
N ARG A 100 -9.70 15.73 0.83
CA ARG A 100 -9.28 15.34 -0.52
C ARG A 100 -8.06 16.14 -0.99
N SER A 101 -8.03 17.45 -0.72
CA SER A 101 -6.98 18.34 -1.18
C SER A 101 -5.63 17.94 -0.61
N LYS A 102 -5.54 17.63 0.69
CA LYS A 102 -4.33 17.12 1.33
C LYS A 102 -3.86 15.78 0.76
N ALA A 103 -4.80 14.85 0.52
CA ALA A 103 -4.47 13.58 -0.14
C ALA A 103 -3.94 13.77 -1.56
N CYS A 104 -4.54 14.66 -2.35
CA CYS A 104 -4.08 14.98 -3.71
C CYS A 104 -2.74 15.74 -3.72
N GLU A 105 -2.50 16.65 -2.77
CA GLU A 105 -1.22 17.34 -2.62
C GLU A 105 -0.10 16.33 -2.32
N PHE A 106 -0.35 15.40 -1.40
CA PHE A 106 0.57 14.33 -1.07
C PHE A 106 0.85 13.42 -2.28
N GLU A 107 -0.19 12.99 -2.99
CA GLU A 107 -0.07 12.19 -4.21
C GLU A 107 0.82 12.88 -5.26
N PHE A 108 0.57 14.18 -5.51
CA PHE A 108 1.34 14.97 -6.45
C PHE A 108 2.80 15.08 -6.04
N LYS A 109 3.07 15.41 -4.77
CA LYS A 109 4.44 15.50 -4.22
C LYS A 109 5.17 14.18 -4.33
N TRP A 110 4.54 13.06 -3.96
CA TRP A 110 5.14 11.73 -4.07
C TRP A 110 5.49 11.38 -5.52
N LYS A 111 4.59 11.66 -6.47
CA LYS A 111 4.87 11.50 -7.90
C LYS A 111 6.01 12.42 -8.37
N SER A 112 6.06 13.65 -7.88
CA SER A 112 7.08 14.64 -8.24
C SER A 112 8.47 14.23 -7.77
N PHE A 113 8.61 13.89 -6.49
CA PHE A 113 9.90 13.41 -5.94
C PHE A 113 10.36 12.13 -6.62
N SER A 114 9.46 11.19 -6.89
CA SER A 114 9.81 9.97 -7.62
C SER A 114 10.35 10.23 -9.04
N ARG A 115 9.93 11.31 -9.71
CA ARG A 115 10.50 11.72 -11.00
C ARG A 115 11.86 12.42 -10.88
N LYS A 116 12.07 13.16 -9.79
CA LYS A 116 13.29 13.94 -9.53
C LYS A 116 14.43 13.10 -8.98
N LEU A 117 14.14 12.00 -8.29
CA LEU A 117 15.17 11.13 -7.75
C LEU A 117 15.98 10.48 -8.89
N PRO A 118 17.32 10.43 -8.77
CA PRO A 118 18.15 9.78 -9.76
C PRO A 118 17.81 8.29 -9.82
N ARG A 119 17.74 7.75 -11.04
CA ARG A 119 17.65 6.31 -11.24
C ARG A 119 19.07 5.75 -11.19
N LYS A 120 19.29 4.75 -10.33
CA LYS A 120 20.56 4.02 -10.34
C LYS A 120 20.74 3.38 -11.74
N PRO A 121 21.91 3.52 -12.38
CA PRO A 121 22.20 2.83 -13.63
C PRO A 121 21.96 1.32 -13.50
N LYS A 122 21.44 0.70 -14.55
CA LYS A 122 21.16 -0.74 -14.59
C LYS A 122 22.50 -1.45 -14.84
N ASP A 123 23.25 -1.74 -13.77
CA ASP A 123 24.43 -2.60 -13.86
C ASP A 123 23.96 -3.99 -14.34
N GLY A 124 24.55 -4.50 -15.42
CA GLY A 124 23.93 -5.39 -16.40
C GLY A 124 23.53 -6.82 -16.01
N HIS A 125 23.15 -7.14 -14.76
CA HIS A 125 22.70 -8.49 -14.41
C HIS A 125 21.52 -8.51 -13.43
N SER A 126 20.52 -9.35 -13.72
CA SER A 126 19.27 -9.73 -13.01
C SER A 126 17.96 -8.95 -13.31
N GLU A 127 17.10 -9.57 -14.14
CA GLU A 127 15.77 -9.09 -14.55
C GLU A 127 14.70 -9.19 -13.43
N ASP A 128 14.91 -10.03 -12.42
CA ASP A 128 13.94 -10.25 -11.31
C ASP A 128 13.84 -9.10 -10.29
N GLN A 129 14.74 -8.12 -10.32
CA GLN A 129 14.75 -7.03 -9.33
C GLN A 129 14.01 -5.76 -9.77
N GLY A 130 13.43 -5.72 -10.97
CA GLY A 130 12.84 -4.50 -11.53
C GLY A 130 11.73 -3.89 -10.67
N SER A 131 10.78 -4.73 -10.23
CA SER A 131 9.67 -4.28 -9.37
C SER A 131 10.14 -3.88 -7.98
N LEU A 132 11.04 -4.67 -7.36
CA LEU A 132 11.59 -4.35 -6.04
C LEU A 132 12.40 -3.03 -6.05
N ALA A 133 13.23 -2.82 -7.07
CA ALA A 133 13.98 -1.58 -7.25
C ALA A 133 13.04 -0.37 -7.39
N LEU A 134 11.93 -0.52 -8.11
CA LEU A 134 10.91 0.51 -8.22
C LEU A 134 10.21 0.80 -6.89
N LEU A 135 9.93 -0.22 -6.07
CA LEU A 135 9.35 -0.02 -4.74
C LEU A 135 10.32 0.72 -3.82
N LYS A 136 11.60 0.32 -3.79
CA LYS A 136 12.64 1.04 -3.04
C LYS A 136 12.76 2.50 -3.50
N HIS A 137 12.68 2.74 -4.81
CA HIS A 137 12.67 4.10 -5.37
C HIS A 137 11.44 4.89 -4.93
N ARG A 138 10.27 4.26 -4.83
CA ARG A 138 9.04 4.88 -4.33
C ARG A 138 9.10 5.15 -2.83
N GLU A 139 9.69 4.26 -2.05
CA GLU A 139 9.93 4.44 -0.62
C GLU A 139 10.88 5.61 -0.36
N ALA A 140 12.01 5.68 -1.06
CA ALA A 140 12.91 6.83 -0.97
C ALA A 140 12.23 8.15 -1.35
N ALA A 141 11.34 8.14 -2.35
CA ALA A 141 10.53 9.30 -2.71
C ALA A 141 9.52 9.67 -1.62
N LEU A 142 8.92 8.67 -0.96
CA LEU A 142 7.98 8.87 0.13
C LEU A 142 8.67 9.52 1.34
N ASP A 143 9.90 9.11 1.66
CA ASP A 143 10.65 9.69 2.78
C ASP A 143 10.97 11.17 2.54
N ARG A 144 11.24 11.58 1.29
CA ARG A 144 11.37 13.00 0.94
C ARG A 144 10.07 13.78 1.14
N VAL A 145 8.91 13.15 0.89
CA VAL A 145 7.60 13.77 1.15
C VAL A 145 7.37 13.92 2.65
N LYS A 146 7.67 12.89 3.44
CA LYS A 146 7.52 12.92 4.91
C LYS A 146 8.36 14.01 5.56
N CYS A 147 9.56 14.30 5.05
CA CYS A 147 10.39 15.39 5.58
C CYS A 147 9.87 16.78 5.21
N LEU A 148 9.05 16.92 4.16
CA LEU A 148 8.56 18.22 3.67
C LEU A 148 7.16 18.56 4.18
N LEU A 149 6.33 17.56 4.40
CA LEU A 149 4.96 17.70 4.88
C LEU A 149 4.89 17.24 6.34
N ASP A 150 4.12 17.92 7.18
CA ASP A 150 3.76 17.38 8.48
C ASP A 150 2.87 16.14 8.29
N CYS A 151 3.53 14.98 8.24
CA CYS A 151 2.92 13.67 8.05
C CYS A 151 2.81 12.90 9.38
N SER A 152 3.00 13.56 10.52
CA SER A 152 3.03 12.91 11.84
C SER A 152 1.74 12.15 12.17
N HIS A 153 0.61 12.65 11.69
CA HIS A 153 -0.72 12.07 11.85
C HIS A 153 -1.05 11.00 10.79
N LEU A 154 -0.21 10.79 9.78
CA LEU A 154 -0.47 9.83 8.71
C LEU A 154 -0.04 8.42 9.09
N GLN A 155 -0.91 7.46 8.80
CA GLN A 155 -0.63 6.04 8.96
C GLN A 155 -0.16 5.47 7.63
N ILE A 156 1.06 4.95 7.61
CA ILE A 156 1.70 4.41 6.40
C ILE A 156 1.91 2.92 6.60
N GLU A 157 1.23 2.11 5.79
CA GLU A 157 1.27 0.65 5.83
C GLU A 157 1.88 0.15 4.52
N TRP A 158 2.98 -0.59 4.61
CA TRP A 158 3.60 -1.27 3.46
C TRP A 158 3.19 -2.74 3.45
N HIS A 159 2.92 -3.25 2.25
CA HIS A 159 2.57 -4.64 2.01
C HIS A 159 3.69 -5.32 1.21
N GLY A 160 4.08 -6.53 1.62
CA GLY A 160 5.01 -7.36 0.88
C GLY A 160 4.39 -7.81 -0.45
N ILE A 161 5.21 -7.80 -1.50
CA ILE A 161 4.82 -8.19 -2.87
C ILE A 161 5.67 -9.36 -3.33
#